data_AF-A0A7X7ATY6-F1
#
_entry.id   AF-A0A7X7ATY6-F1
#
_cell.length_a   1.000
_cell.length_b   1.000
_cell.length_c   1.000
_cell.angle_alpha   90.00
_cell.angle_beta   90.00
_cell.angle_gamma   90.00
#
_symmetry.space_group_name_H-M   'P 1'
#
loop_
_entity.id
_entity.type
_entity.pdbx_description
1 polymer ?
#
loop_
_entity_poly.entity_id
_entity_poly.type
_entity_poly.pdbx_seq_one_letter_code
_entity_poly.pdbx_strand_id
1 'polypeptide(L)' 'MAKNISKRSNMSSQNRPFSLKATKKTQKVNLQTVEVDGKRVRLSTKEIKTMKKNK' A
#
# COMPACT_ATOMS: atom_id res chain seq x y z
N MET A 1 -15.08 1.74 -8.00
CA MET A 1 -13.94 1.51 -7.07
C MET A 1 -13.28 2.85 -6.79
N ALA A 2 -12.93 3.18 -5.54
CA ALA A 2 -12.31 4.47 -5.22
C ALA A 2 -10.95 4.64 -5.95
N LYS A 3 -10.68 5.83 -6.48
CA LYS A 3 -9.44 6.13 -7.23
C LYS A 3 -8.25 6.02 -6.28
N ASN A 4 -7.18 5.33 -6.71
CA ASN A 4 -5.92 5.31 -5.99
C ASN A 4 -5.14 6.59 -6.29
N ILE A 5 -4.83 7.35 -5.25
CA ILE A 5 -4.05 8.60 -5.34
C ILE A 5 -2.64 8.39 -4.74
N SER A 6 -2.40 7.24 -4.12
CA SER A 6 -1.08 6.89 -3.58
C SER A 6 -0.04 6.78 -4.68
N LYS A 7 1.16 7.33 -4.44
CA LYS A 7 2.32 7.16 -5.34
C LYS A 7 3.06 5.84 -5.11
N ARG A 8 2.64 5.04 -4.10
CA ARG A 8 3.31 3.77 -3.77
C ARG A 8 2.86 2.63 -4.67
N SER A 9 3.83 1.91 -5.21
CA SER A 9 3.65 0.70 -6.00
C SER A 9 3.97 -0.57 -5.21
N ASN A 10 3.46 -1.69 -5.68
CA ASN A 10 3.82 -3.00 -5.15
C ASN A 10 5.24 -3.37 -5.55
N MET A 11 5.94 -4.08 -4.66
CA MET A 11 7.29 -4.57 -4.93
C MET A 11 7.28 -6.05 -5.25
N SER A 12 8.16 -6.47 -6.16
CA SER A 12 8.45 -7.88 -6.39
C SER A 12 9.47 -8.37 -5.36
N SER A 13 9.26 -9.55 -4.80
CA SER A 13 10.11 -10.16 -3.78
C SER A 13 10.22 -11.67 -4.00
N GLN A 14 11.14 -12.31 -3.30
CA GLN A 14 11.27 -13.77 -3.28
C GLN A 14 10.80 -14.30 -1.92
N ASN A 15 9.99 -15.35 -1.92
CA ASN A 15 9.68 -16.14 -0.74
C ASN A 15 10.69 -17.30 -0.66
N ARG A 16 11.40 -17.41 0.47
CA ARG A 16 12.44 -18.41 0.70
C ARG A 16 12.06 -19.29 1.90
N PRO A 17 11.78 -20.59 1.70
CA PRO A 17 11.62 -21.55 2.79
C PRO A 17 13.00 -21.99 3.32
N PHE A 18 13.03 -22.89 4.32
CA PHE A 18 14.27 -23.42 4.90
C PHE A 18 15.26 -24.00 3.87
N SER A 19 14.77 -24.57 2.77
CA SER A 19 15.59 -25.08 1.66
C SER A 19 16.10 -24.01 0.68
N LEU A 20 15.88 -22.72 0.97
CA LEU A 20 16.31 -21.56 0.16
C LEU A 20 15.77 -21.51 -1.28
N LYS A 21 14.80 -22.36 -1.64
CA LYS A 21 14.14 -22.35 -2.95
C LYS A 21 13.42 -21.01 -3.20
N ALA A 22 13.91 -20.21 -4.15
CA ALA A 22 13.35 -18.91 -4.46
C ALA A 22 12.03 -19.04 -5.25
N THR A 23 10.91 -18.61 -4.66
CA THR A 23 9.61 -18.50 -5.32
C THR A 23 9.19 -17.04 -5.43
N LYS A 24 8.55 -16.63 -6.54
CA LYS A 24 8.14 -15.23 -6.74
C LYS A 24 6.97 -14.87 -5.80
N LYS A 25 7.07 -13.73 -5.10
CA LYS A 25 6.00 -13.17 -4.25
C LYS A 25 5.90 -11.67 -4.45
N THR A 26 4.69 -11.14 -4.48
CA THR A 26 4.45 -9.68 -4.50
C THR A 26 4.23 -9.16 -3.08
N GLN A 27 4.92 -8.08 -2.72
CA GLN A 27 4.64 -7.30 -1.51
C GLN A 27 3.60 -6.24 -1.87
N LYS A 28 2.37 -6.44 -1.38
CA LYS A 28 1.25 -5.53 -1.62
C LYS A 28 1.31 -4.35 -0.67
N VAL A 29 1.07 -3.15 -1.19
CA VAL A 29 0.92 -1.93 -0.37
C VAL A 29 -0.43 -1.99 0.36
N ASN A 30 -0.43 -1.65 1.65
CA ASN A 30 -1.66 -1.53 2.43
C ASN A 30 -2.41 -0.24 2.04
N LEU A 31 -3.29 -0.36 1.03
CA LEU A 31 -4.13 0.71 0.52
C LEU A 31 -5.50 0.68 1.21
N GLN A 32 -5.82 1.71 1.98
CA GLN A 32 -7.10 1.88 2.65
C GLN A 32 -7.97 2.91 1.91
N THR A 33 -9.29 2.74 1.98
CA THR A 33 -10.24 3.73 1.43
C THR A 33 -10.53 4.75 2.50
N VAL A 34 -10.22 6.01 2.22
CA VAL A 34 -10.43 7.15 3.13
C VAL A 34 -11.15 8.26 2.40
N GLU A 35 -11.82 9.12 3.15
CA GLU A 35 -12.44 10.32 2.62
C GLU A 35 -11.46 11.49 2.73
N VAL A 36 -11.17 12.13 1.59
CA VAL A 36 -10.32 13.30 1.49
C VAL A 36 -11.11 14.33 0.69
N ASP A 37 -11.34 15.50 1.27
CA ASP A 37 -12.08 16.62 0.64
C ASP A 37 -13.46 16.20 0.08
N GLY A 38 -14.21 15.39 0.83
CA GLY A 38 -15.54 14.89 0.45
C GLY A 38 -15.53 13.79 -0.62
N LYS A 39 -14.37 13.30 -1.04
CA LYS A 39 -14.22 12.25 -2.06
C LYS A 39 -13.61 10.98 -1.47
N ARG A 40 -14.17 9.83 -1.85
CA ARG A 40 -13.66 8.50 -1.46
C ARG A 40 -12.45 8.13 -2.32
N VAL A 41 -11.28 8.02 -1.69
CA VAL A 41 -10.00 7.76 -2.36
C VAL A 41 -9.24 6.62 -1.68
N ARG A 42 -8.38 5.92 -2.42
CA ARG A 42 -7.46 4.93 -1.84
C ARG A 42 -6.09 5.55 -1.63
N LEU A 43 -5.56 5.39 -0.42
CA LEU A 43 -4.26 5.90 -0.02
C LEU A 43 -3.49 4.85 0.79
N SER A 44 -2.17 4.92 0.77
CA SER A 44 -1.36 4.03 1.63
C SER A 44 -1.48 4.45 3.09
N THR A 45 -1.45 3.48 4.00
CA THR A 45 -1.51 3.75 5.45
C THR A 45 -0.45 4.72 5.95
N LYS A 46 0.74 4.72 5.35
CA LYS A 46 1.82 5.65 5.70
C LYS A 46 1.55 7.07 5.22
N GLU A 47 0.93 7.26 4.04
CA GLU A 47 0.47 8.59 3.60
C GLU A 47 -0.68 9.10 4.50
N ILE A 48 -1.63 8.23 4.84
CA ILE A 48 -2.71 8.54 5.79
C ILE A 48 -2.15 8.97 7.15
N LYS A 49 -1.12 8.28 7.65
CA LYS A 49 -0.45 8.65 8.91
C LYS A 49 0.14 10.06 8.85
N THR A 50 0.81 10.41 7.75
CA THR A 50 1.36 11.77 7.56
C THR A 50 0.25 12.82 7.47
N MET A 51 -0.83 12.53 6.73
CA MET A 51 -1.98 13.43 6.64
C MET A 51 -2.62 13.70 8.00
N LYS A 52 -2.78 12.66 8.84
CA LYS A 52 -3.33 12.81 10.20
C LYS A 52 -2.43 13.59 11.15
N LYS A 53 -1.12 13.59 10.93
CA LYS A 53 -0.16 14.32 11.78
C LYS A 53 -0.12 15.82 11.45
N ASN A 54 -0.40 16.18 10.21
CA ASN A 54 -0.39 17.56 9.72
C ASN A 54 -1.76 18.24 9.81
N LYS A 55 -2.73 17.61 10.47
CA LYS A 55 -4.09 18.11 10.70
C LYS A 55 -4.24 18.45 12.17
#